data_AF-A0A949N4R4-F1
#
_entry.id   AF-A0A949N4R4-F1
#
_cell.length_a   1.000
_cell.length_b   1.000
_cell.length_c   1.000
_cell.angle_alpha   90.00
_cell.angle_beta   90.00
_cell.angle_gamma   90.00
#
_symmetry.space_group_name_H-M   'P 1'
#
loop_
_entity.id
_entity.type
_entity.pdbx_description
1 polymer ?
#
loop_
_entity_poly.entity_id
_entity_poly.type
_entity_poly.pdbx_seq_one_letter_code
_entity_poly.pdbx_strand_id
1 'polypeptide(L)'
;MKLKGNLVNLFTEDIYPVELSFDTAIRSIHHISQEQSTFLLPGFIDAHIHVESSLLCPSRFAEAVVPHGTTCTISDPHEIANVLGVEGIRYMIEDTQVLKIYYTAPSCVPATPFETSGALLPAETIGALFDRYPLIGLGEVMNVPGVISSDPDLIEKISIARRHGKPIDGHAPGLTGISLQQYISKGISTDHECTTLEEAREKLELGMHILIREGTASKNFKDLMGLNYDRCFLVSDDLHAEDMERGHMDVLLQQAVSSGIDPITAIKMVTLNPADHYHLDTGILTPGRPADIVVATDLHHFEVMDVFIDGAHVAHRGIPLFSAHPIPFRSPFLVNKKNPEDFAIACHEKERVKVRVIGIVEGQLFTRSDTATLVCEDGRILPDVEQDVLKLAVVDRYGQNHVGKGFARGFGMQKGALASSVSHDSHNIIAVGTSDDLMAQAVNTLIDMKGGIAACGEKTIVLGLPVAGLMSEKDVHAVARSHRKVQDYARELGCVIQNPFMQLSFLALLVIPELKLSDRGLFDSTAFQFVDVIT
;
A
#
# COMPACT_ATOMS: atom_id res chain seq x y z
N MET A 1 10.06 29.46 -19.38
CA MET A 1 11.31 28.70 -19.51
C MET A 1 11.39 28.05 -20.88
N LYS A 2 12.57 27.57 -21.29
CA LYS A 2 12.78 26.85 -22.55
C LYS A 2 13.69 25.65 -22.29
N LEU A 3 13.32 24.49 -22.83
CA LEU A 3 14.12 23.26 -22.81
C LEU A 3 14.36 22.80 -24.24
N LYS A 4 15.52 22.19 -24.46
CA LYS A 4 15.81 21.45 -25.70
C LYS A 4 16.01 20.00 -25.35
N GLY A 5 15.41 19.11 -26.13
CA GLY A 5 15.54 17.66 -25.97
C GLY A 5 14.85 16.94 -27.11
N ASN A 6 15.01 15.62 -27.16
CA ASN A 6 14.30 14.77 -28.09
C ASN A 6 12.92 14.46 -27.48
N LEU A 7 11.86 15.04 -28.03
CA LEU A 7 10.51 14.81 -27.56
C LEU A 7 10.06 13.41 -27.95
N VAL A 8 9.56 12.64 -26.99
CA VAL A 8 8.91 11.35 -27.26
C VAL A 8 7.41 11.59 -27.43
N ASN A 9 6.93 11.52 -28.67
CA ASN A 9 5.51 11.74 -28.97
C ASN A 9 4.73 10.43 -28.84
N LEU A 10 3.90 10.34 -27.79
CA LEU A 10 3.17 9.11 -27.46
C LEU A 10 2.02 8.79 -28.44
N PHE A 11 1.55 9.73 -29.26
CA PHE A 11 0.46 9.47 -30.21
C PHE A 11 0.94 8.90 -31.54
N THR A 12 2.02 9.47 -32.06
CA THR A 12 2.62 9.09 -33.35
C THR A 12 3.79 8.12 -33.20
N GLU A 13 4.24 7.89 -31.97
CA GLU A 13 5.33 6.96 -31.61
C GLU A 13 6.66 7.31 -32.29
N ASP A 14 6.86 8.59 -32.57
CA ASP A 14 8.10 9.13 -33.12
C ASP A 14 8.87 9.97 -32.09
N ILE A 15 10.17 10.06 -32.32
CA ILE A 15 11.11 10.82 -31.48
C ILE A 15 11.77 11.86 -32.37
N TYR A 16 11.72 13.12 -31.96
CA TYR A 16 12.32 14.21 -32.73
C TYR A 16 12.81 15.35 -31.84
N PRO A 17 13.88 16.06 -32.24
CA PRO A 17 14.43 17.15 -31.45
C PRO A 17 13.55 18.41 -31.48
N VAL A 18 13.33 19.00 -30.31
CA VAL A 18 12.50 20.20 -30.15
C VAL A 18 13.15 21.25 -29.25
N GLU A 19 12.70 22.50 -29.39
CA GLU A 19 12.71 23.51 -28.32
C GLU A 19 11.28 23.63 -27.76
N LEU A 20 11.10 23.22 -26.50
CA LEU A 20 9.83 23.29 -25.77
C LEU A 20 9.83 24.55 -24.89
N SER A 21 8.85 25.43 -25.08
CA SER A 21 8.63 26.61 -24.24
C SER A 21 7.44 26.42 -23.32
N PHE A 22 7.58 26.84 -22.06
CA PHE A 22 6.57 26.63 -21.02
C PHE A 22 6.64 27.68 -19.92
N ASP A 23 5.53 27.88 -19.23
CA ASP A 23 5.46 28.45 -17.87
C ASP A 23 4.77 27.41 -16.99
N THR A 24 3.65 27.69 -16.33
CA THR A 24 2.84 26.65 -15.69
C THR A 24 2.28 25.63 -16.67
N ALA A 25 2.10 26.03 -17.93
CA ALA A 25 1.64 25.16 -19.01
C ALA A 25 2.63 25.19 -20.18
N ILE A 26 2.59 24.13 -21.00
CA ILE A 26 3.33 24.08 -22.25
C ILE A 26 2.77 25.14 -23.20
N ARG A 27 3.63 26.01 -23.71
CA ARG A 27 3.24 27.13 -24.59
C ARG A 27 3.45 26.81 -26.06
N SER A 28 4.58 26.22 -26.40
CA SER A 28 4.86 25.79 -27.77
C SER A 28 5.91 24.69 -27.81
N ILE A 29 5.85 23.90 -28.88
CA ILE A 29 6.83 22.88 -29.23
C ILE A 29 7.31 23.22 -30.64
N HIS A 30 8.59 23.54 -30.79
CA HIS A 30 9.19 23.89 -32.08
C HIS A 30 10.21 22.84 -32.48
N HIS A 31 10.01 22.20 -33.63
CA HIS A 31 11.02 21.29 -34.20
C HIS A 31 12.32 22.07 -34.46
N ILE A 32 13.45 21.45 -34.10
CA ILE A 32 14.79 21.95 -34.40
C ILE A 32 15.54 20.89 -35.22
N SER A 33 16.66 21.25 -35.84
CA SER A 33 17.39 20.35 -36.73
C SER A 33 18.46 19.50 -36.03
N GLN A 34 18.82 19.84 -34.79
CA GLN A 34 19.93 19.22 -34.07
C GLN A 34 19.40 18.22 -33.04
N GLU A 35 19.80 16.96 -33.16
CA GLU A 35 19.59 15.95 -32.12
C GLU A 35 20.15 16.40 -30.78
N GLN A 36 19.43 16.12 -29.71
CA GLN A 36 19.83 16.47 -28.36
C GLN A 36 20.37 15.22 -27.62
N SER A 37 21.11 15.44 -26.54
CA SER A 37 21.64 14.33 -25.71
C SER A 37 20.66 13.82 -24.67
N THR A 38 19.46 14.40 -24.58
CA THR A 38 18.44 14.09 -23.58
C THR A 38 17.08 13.99 -24.22
N PHE A 39 16.16 13.31 -23.53
CA PHE A 39 14.78 13.09 -23.95
C PHE A 39 13.83 13.91 -23.08
N LEU A 40 12.77 14.44 -23.69
CA LEU A 40 11.67 15.09 -22.97
C LEU A 40 10.49 14.13 -22.91
N LEU A 41 10.13 13.73 -21.70
CA LEU A 41 9.05 12.80 -21.39
C LEU A 41 7.96 13.52 -20.59
N PRO A 42 6.68 13.13 -20.72
CA PRO A 42 5.68 13.54 -19.74
C PRO A 42 6.08 13.04 -18.35
N GLY A 43 5.68 13.79 -17.32
CA GLY A 43 5.84 13.38 -15.95
C GLY A 43 5.20 12.02 -15.66
N PHE A 44 5.89 11.16 -14.90
CA PHE A 44 5.41 9.81 -14.62
C PHE A 44 4.27 9.84 -13.61
N ILE A 45 3.34 8.90 -13.78
CA ILE A 45 2.14 8.67 -13.00
C ILE A 45 2.23 7.28 -12.40
N ASP A 46 2.25 7.20 -11.07
CA ASP A 46 1.94 5.95 -10.38
C ASP A 46 0.43 5.84 -10.21
N ALA A 47 -0.18 4.89 -10.92
CA ALA A 47 -1.62 4.85 -11.09
C ALA A 47 -2.38 4.14 -9.96
N HIS A 48 -1.66 3.58 -8.98
CA HIS A 48 -2.22 3.00 -7.77
C HIS A 48 -1.10 2.81 -6.73
N ILE A 49 -1.17 3.59 -5.65
CA ILE A 49 -0.22 3.50 -4.54
C ILE A 49 -0.88 3.93 -3.23
N HIS A 50 -0.54 3.24 -2.14
CA HIS A 50 -0.84 3.66 -0.78
C HIS A 50 0.35 4.44 -0.21
N VAL A 51 0.21 5.77 -0.09
CA VAL A 51 1.29 6.61 0.46
C VAL A 51 1.64 6.17 1.89
N GLU A 52 0.65 5.71 2.64
CA GLU A 52 0.81 5.20 4.00
C GLU A 52 1.79 4.01 4.08
N SER A 53 1.80 3.13 3.08
CA SER A 53 2.70 1.96 3.00
C SER A 53 4.16 2.36 2.87
N SER A 54 4.45 3.59 2.41
CA SER A 54 5.80 4.16 2.43
C SER A 54 6.35 4.46 3.82
N LEU A 55 5.48 4.47 4.83
CA LEU A 55 5.76 4.94 6.19
C LEU A 55 6.13 6.42 6.25
N LEU A 56 5.91 7.19 5.18
CA LEU A 56 6.14 8.63 5.05
C LEU A 56 4.81 9.36 4.90
N CYS A 57 4.71 10.57 5.46
CA CYS A 57 3.58 11.45 5.15
C CYS A 57 3.65 11.98 3.70
N PRO A 58 2.53 12.43 3.11
CA PRO A 58 2.47 12.85 1.70
C PRO A 58 3.59 13.80 1.25
N SER A 59 3.91 14.81 2.05
CA SER A 59 5.00 15.77 1.72
C SER A 59 6.38 15.11 1.69
N ARG A 60 6.66 14.16 2.60
CA ARG A 60 7.92 13.40 2.62
C ARG A 60 7.99 12.35 1.52
N PHE A 61 6.85 11.74 1.20
CA PHE A 61 6.72 10.88 0.04
C PHE A 61 7.06 11.64 -1.25
N ALA A 62 6.55 12.86 -1.41
CA ALA A 62 6.88 13.73 -2.55
C ALA A 62 8.39 14.00 -2.68
N GLU A 63 9.08 14.33 -1.58
CA GLU A 63 10.54 14.49 -1.58
C GLU A 63 11.29 13.24 -2.04
N ALA A 64 10.74 12.05 -1.74
CA ALA A 64 11.35 10.78 -2.11
C ALA A 64 11.17 10.47 -3.60
N VAL A 65 9.97 10.65 -4.17
CA VAL A 65 9.65 10.12 -5.52
C VAL A 65 9.79 11.14 -6.65
N VAL A 66 9.66 12.44 -6.37
CA VAL A 66 9.79 13.49 -7.40
C VAL A 66 11.15 13.47 -8.09
N PRO A 67 12.28 13.25 -7.41
CA PRO A 67 13.59 13.14 -8.07
C PRO A 67 13.71 11.98 -9.07
N HIS A 68 12.81 11.00 -8.99
CA HIS A 68 12.71 9.83 -9.87
C HIS A 68 11.70 10.04 -11.02
N GLY A 69 11.33 11.29 -11.30
CA GLY A 69 10.47 11.66 -12.43
C GLY A 69 8.97 11.46 -12.18
N THR A 70 8.58 11.01 -11.00
CA THR A 70 7.17 10.92 -10.62
C THR A 70 6.62 12.31 -10.34
N THR A 71 5.62 12.70 -11.12
CA THR A 71 4.98 14.03 -10.98
C THR A 71 3.57 13.93 -10.43
N CYS A 72 3.00 12.73 -10.46
CA CYS A 72 1.65 12.47 -10.06
C CYS A 72 1.49 11.05 -9.50
N THR A 73 0.58 10.88 -8.53
CA THR A 73 0.09 9.57 -8.10
C THR A 73 -1.44 9.54 -8.03
N ILE A 74 -2.01 8.35 -8.19
CA ILE A 74 -3.38 8.04 -7.82
C ILE A 74 -3.31 7.21 -6.55
N SER A 75 -3.88 7.72 -5.47
CA SER A 75 -3.73 7.14 -4.14
C SER A 75 -5.06 6.93 -3.46
N ASP A 76 -5.28 5.71 -2.97
CA ASP A 76 -6.39 5.37 -2.09
C ASP A 76 -5.93 5.50 -0.63
N PRO A 77 -6.40 6.52 0.12
CA PRO A 77 -5.99 6.75 1.51
C PRO A 77 -6.79 5.86 2.47
N HIS A 78 -7.08 4.61 2.11
CA HIS A 78 -7.94 3.73 2.89
C HIS A 78 -7.33 3.35 4.24
N GLU A 79 -6.01 3.38 4.34
CA GLU A 79 -5.26 3.04 5.56
C GLU A 79 -5.55 4.08 6.64
N ILE A 80 -5.24 5.35 6.37
CA ILE A 80 -5.54 6.42 7.33
C ILE A 80 -7.05 6.63 7.51
N ALA A 81 -7.87 6.33 6.50
CA ALA A 81 -9.31 6.38 6.62
C ALA A 81 -9.84 5.32 7.59
N ASN A 82 -9.27 4.12 7.64
CA ASN A 82 -9.60 3.13 8.68
C ASN A 82 -9.26 3.64 10.09
N VAL A 83 -8.21 4.45 10.25
CA VAL A 83 -7.82 4.99 11.56
C VAL A 83 -8.67 6.21 11.98
N LEU A 84 -8.95 7.11 11.04
CA LEU A 84 -9.43 8.48 11.34
C LEU A 84 -10.65 8.91 10.51
N GLY A 85 -11.09 8.10 9.56
CA GLY A 85 -12.17 8.43 8.63
C GLY A 85 -11.85 9.68 7.82
N VAL A 86 -12.84 10.57 7.70
CA VAL A 86 -12.75 11.82 6.93
C VAL A 86 -11.61 12.73 7.39
N GLU A 87 -11.26 12.72 8.68
CA GLU A 87 -10.14 13.54 9.18
C GLU A 87 -8.78 13.03 8.70
N GLY A 88 -8.64 11.72 8.53
CA GLY A 88 -7.46 11.11 7.92
C GLY A 88 -7.32 11.49 6.45
N ILE A 89 -8.42 11.38 5.69
CA ILE A 89 -8.46 11.78 4.28
C ILE A 89 -8.12 13.27 4.14
N ARG A 90 -8.68 14.12 5.01
CA ARG A 90 -8.38 15.55 5.04
C ARG A 90 -6.90 15.81 5.28
N TYR A 91 -6.29 15.12 6.24
CA TYR A 91 -4.85 15.23 6.51
C TYR A 91 -4.00 14.92 5.27
N MET A 92 -4.33 13.84 4.56
CA MET A 92 -3.57 13.44 3.36
C MET A 92 -3.60 14.53 2.28
N ILE A 93 -4.78 15.07 2.02
CA ILE A 93 -4.99 16.17 1.07
C ILE A 93 -4.24 17.43 1.51
N GLU A 94 -4.30 17.79 2.79
CA GLU A 94 -3.67 19.01 3.31
C GLU A 94 -2.14 18.94 3.37
N ASP A 95 -1.57 17.76 3.65
CA ASP A 95 -0.10 17.57 3.70
C ASP A 95 0.54 17.48 2.31
N THR A 96 -0.25 17.24 1.26
CA THR A 96 0.23 17.13 -0.12
C THR A 96 0.90 18.43 -0.58
N GLN A 97 2.18 18.33 -0.96
CA GLN A 97 3.01 19.45 -1.39
C GLN A 97 3.87 19.05 -2.58
N VAL A 98 3.96 19.93 -3.58
CA VAL A 98 4.77 19.79 -4.82
C VAL A 98 4.33 18.67 -5.75
N LEU A 99 4.28 17.42 -5.28
CA LEU A 99 3.76 16.28 -6.03
C LEU A 99 2.23 16.38 -6.16
N LYS A 100 1.69 16.06 -7.34
CA LYS A 100 0.24 15.98 -7.55
C LYS A 100 -0.28 14.62 -7.06
N ILE A 101 -0.90 14.58 -5.88
CA ILE A 101 -1.54 13.35 -5.39
C ILE A 101 -3.04 13.47 -5.63
N TYR A 102 -3.56 12.65 -6.54
CA TYR A 102 -4.99 12.55 -6.79
C TYR A 102 -5.58 11.43 -5.94
N TYR A 103 -6.48 11.80 -5.04
CA TYR A 103 -7.08 10.85 -4.11
C TYR A 103 -8.35 10.22 -4.68
N THR A 104 -8.54 8.94 -4.39
CA THR A 104 -9.82 8.25 -4.55
C THR A 104 -10.57 8.21 -3.20
N ALA A 105 -11.88 7.96 -3.24
CA ALA A 105 -12.69 7.79 -2.03
C ALA A 105 -12.55 6.34 -1.50
N PRO A 106 -12.08 6.10 -0.27
CA PRO A 106 -11.93 4.74 0.26
C PRO A 106 -13.25 3.97 0.27
N SER A 107 -13.29 2.80 -0.37
CA SER A 107 -14.55 2.08 -0.62
C SER A 107 -14.98 1.18 0.55
N CYS A 108 -14.00 0.58 1.25
CA CYS A 108 -14.18 -0.48 2.24
C CYS A 108 -13.59 -0.08 3.60
N VAL A 109 -14.20 0.91 4.26
CA VAL A 109 -13.82 1.35 5.61
C VAL A 109 -14.98 1.08 6.59
N PRO A 110 -14.88 0.07 7.47
CA PRO A 110 -13.83 -0.95 7.53
C PRO A 110 -13.94 -2.00 6.43
N ALA A 111 -12.87 -2.78 6.24
CA ALA A 111 -12.86 -3.92 5.32
C ALA A 111 -13.88 -5.00 5.74
N THR A 112 -14.01 -5.25 7.04
CA THR A 112 -14.98 -6.21 7.60
C THR A 112 -15.66 -5.69 8.88
N PRO A 113 -16.85 -6.20 9.24
CA PRO A 113 -17.49 -5.90 10.53
C PRO A 113 -16.93 -6.72 11.72
N PHE A 114 -15.99 -7.64 11.47
CA PHE A 114 -15.48 -8.61 12.44
C PHE A 114 -14.30 -8.08 13.27
N GLU A 115 -13.96 -6.82 13.12
CA GLU A 115 -12.84 -6.16 13.78
C GLU A 115 -13.27 -4.78 14.26
N THR A 116 -12.52 -4.22 15.20
CA THR A 116 -12.71 -2.84 15.65
C THR A 116 -11.84 -1.92 14.81
N SER A 117 -12.47 -1.04 14.03
CA SER A 117 -11.80 0.00 13.23
C SER A 117 -12.05 1.39 13.82
N GLY A 118 -11.19 2.34 13.47
CA GLY A 118 -11.27 3.73 13.95
C GLY A 118 -12.38 4.53 13.30
N ALA A 119 -12.88 4.09 12.15
CA ALA A 119 -13.95 4.77 11.42
C ALA A 119 -14.87 3.82 10.65
N LEU A 120 -15.98 4.40 10.19
CA LEU A 120 -16.92 3.80 9.25
C LEU A 120 -17.23 4.86 8.19
N LEU A 121 -17.10 4.50 6.91
CA LEU A 121 -17.49 5.36 5.79
C LEU A 121 -18.72 4.76 5.10
N PRO A 122 -19.95 5.10 5.52
CA PRO A 122 -21.16 4.72 4.79
C PRO A 122 -21.27 5.50 3.47
N ALA A 123 -22.18 5.08 2.60
CA ALA A 123 -22.40 5.72 1.30
C ALA A 123 -22.67 7.23 1.39
N GLU A 124 -23.41 7.69 2.40
CA GLU A 124 -23.65 9.12 2.65
C GLU A 124 -22.34 9.90 2.81
N THR A 125 -21.37 9.35 3.55
CA THR A 125 -20.06 9.97 3.75
C THR A 125 -19.26 10.00 2.45
N ILE A 126 -19.35 8.95 1.62
CA ILE A 126 -18.70 8.94 0.29
C ILE A 126 -19.26 10.06 -0.60
N GLY A 127 -20.58 10.27 -0.60
CA GLY A 127 -21.21 11.39 -1.31
C GLY A 127 -20.68 12.74 -0.81
N ALA A 128 -20.65 12.94 0.50
CA ALA A 128 -20.11 14.18 1.09
C ALA A 128 -18.62 14.40 0.78
N LEU A 129 -17.82 13.34 0.66
CA LEU A 129 -16.42 13.42 0.28
C LEU A 129 -16.25 13.90 -1.16
N PHE A 130 -17.02 13.36 -2.11
CA PHE A 130 -17.01 13.82 -3.52
C PHE A 130 -17.47 15.27 -3.66
N ASP A 131 -18.41 15.73 -2.84
CA ASP A 131 -18.88 17.12 -2.84
C ASP A 131 -17.85 18.09 -2.26
N ARG A 132 -17.04 17.63 -1.29
CA ARG A 132 -16.12 18.48 -0.52
C ARG A 132 -14.70 18.52 -1.08
N TYR A 133 -14.22 17.43 -1.65
CA TYR A 133 -12.82 17.26 -2.06
C TYR A 133 -12.73 16.87 -3.55
N PRO A 134 -11.61 17.20 -4.22
CA PRO A 134 -11.41 16.89 -5.63
C PRO A 134 -11.03 15.42 -5.85
N LEU A 135 -11.86 14.48 -5.40
CA LEU A 135 -11.61 13.05 -5.54
C LEU A 135 -11.81 12.61 -7.00
N ILE A 136 -10.90 11.77 -7.49
CA ILE A 136 -10.88 11.37 -8.92
C ILE A 136 -11.54 10.02 -9.18
N GLY A 137 -11.85 9.24 -8.16
CA GLY A 137 -12.36 7.88 -8.29
C GLY A 137 -12.95 7.36 -6.99
N LEU A 138 -13.65 6.23 -7.06
CA LEU A 138 -13.86 5.36 -5.90
C LEU A 138 -12.66 4.42 -5.82
N GLY A 139 -12.04 4.35 -4.64
CA GLY A 139 -10.89 3.50 -4.37
C GLY A 139 -11.22 2.03 -4.49
N GLU A 140 -10.21 1.19 -4.36
CA GLU A 140 -10.29 -0.22 -4.71
C GLU A 140 -11.44 -0.95 -3.99
N VAL A 141 -12.33 -1.57 -4.77
CA VAL A 141 -13.50 -2.28 -4.23
C VAL A 141 -13.13 -3.72 -3.87
N MET A 142 -12.51 -3.90 -2.70
CA MET A 142 -12.08 -5.21 -2.16
C MET A 142 -13.24 -6.12 -1.70
N ASN A 143 -14.41 -5.55 -1.36
CA ASN A 143 -15.58 -6.33 -0.92
C ASN A 143 -16.33 -6.98 -2.11
N VAL A 144 -15.66 -7.89 -2.82
CA VAL A 144 -16.20 -8.68 -3.92
C VAL A 144 -17.51 -9.41 -3.54
N PRO A 145 -17.64 -10.07 -2.36
CA PRO A 145 -18.90 -10.70 -1.96
C PRO A 145 -20.06 -9.71 -1.87
N GLY A 146 -19.82 -8.49 -1.36
CA GLY A 146 -20.79 -7.41 -1.31
C GLY A 146 -21.24 -6.97 -2.70
N VAL A 147 -20.32 -6.87 -3.67
CA VAL A 147 -20.67 -6.53 -5.06
C VAL A 147 -21.57 -7.59 -5.70
N ILE A 148 -21.19 -8.87 -5.55
CA ILE A 148 -21.93 -10.01 -6.12
C ILE A 148 -23.32 -10.15 -5.49
N SER A 149 -23.41 -10.04 -4.17
CA SER A 149 -24.68 -10.10 -3.42
C SER A 149 -25.49 -8.81 -3.50
N SER A 150 -24.94 -7.75 -4.10
CA SER A 150 -25.54 -6.41 -4.19
C SER A 150 -25.88 -5.81 -2.81
N ASP A 151 -24.88 -5.80 -1.92
CA ASP A 151 -24.95 -5.11 -0.64
C ASP A 151 -25.42 -3.65 -0.81
N PRO A 152 -26.48 -3.21 -0.11
CA PRO A 152 -27.08 -1.91 -0.36
C PRO A 152 -26.13 -0.72 -0.16
N ASP A 153 -25.27 -0.74 0.86
CA ASP A 153 -24.35 0.37 1.13
C ASP A 153 -23.26 0.43 0.07
N LEU A 154 -22.64 -0.71 -0.25
CA LEU A 154 -21.58 -0.79 -1.27
C LEU A 154 -22.09 -0.41 -2.66
N ILE A 155 -23.28 -0.87 -3.05
CA ILE A 155 -23.89 -0.52 -4.33
C ILE A 155 -24.23 0.97 -4.40
N GLU A 156 -24.64 1.59 -3.28
CA GLU A 156 -24.87 3.05 -3.27
C GLU A 156 -23.55 3.83 -3.38
N LYS A 157 -22.45 3.37 -2.78
CA LYS A 157 -21.11 3.98 -2.99
C LYS A 157 -20.70 3.95 -4.47
N ILE A 158 -20.88 2.80 -5.11
CA ILE A 158 -20.64 2.62 -6.57
C ILE A 158 -21.55 3.55 -7.38
N SER A 159 -22.83 3.65 -7.02
CA SER A 159 -23.81 4.54 -7.66
C SER A 159 -23.40 6.01 -7.55
N ILE A 160 -22.91 6.44 -6.38
CA ILE A 160 -22.41 7.80 -6.13
C ILE A 160 -21.24 8.11 -7.08
N ALA A 161 -20.21 7.26 -7.14
CA ALA A 161 -19.07 7.48 -8.01
C ALA A 161 -19.50 7.64 -9.49
N ARG A 162 -20.43 6.79 -9.94
CA ARG A 162 -21.02 6.88 -11.29
C ARG A 162 -21.79 8.18 -11.52
N ARG A 163 -22.56 8.67 -10.54
CA ARG A 163 -23.27 9.95 -10.62
C ARG A 163 -22.31 11.14 -10.76
N HIS A 164 -21.13 11.05 -10.16
CA HIS A 164 -20.05 12.03 -10.32
C HIS A 164 -19.21 11.82 -11.59
N GLY A 165 -19.50 10.81 -12.40
CA GLY A 165 -18.76 10.48 -13.61
C GLY A 165 -17.31 10.06 -13.33
N LYS A 166 -17.06 9.42 -12.18
CA LYS A 166 -15.73 8.99 -11.74
C LYS A 166 -15.53 7.49 -11.98
N PRO A 167 -14.31 7.06 -12.36
CA PRO A 167 -13.94 5.64 -12.41
C PRO A 167 -14.03 4.99 -11.03
N ILE A 168 -14.09 3.67 -11.04
CA ILE A 168 -14.15 2.83 -9.84
C ILE A 168 -13.05 1.80 -9.94
N ASP A 169 -12.15 1.83 -8.96
CA ASP A 169 -11.03 0.91 -8.90
C ASP A 169 -11.42 -0.44 -8.33
N GLY A 170 -10.74 -1.49 -8.80
CA GLY A 170 -11.01 -2.85 -8.38
C GLY A 170 -9.86 -3.51 -7.64
N HIS A 171 -10.25 -4.47 -6.82
CA HIS A 171 -9.38 -5.39 -6.08
C HIS A 171 -10.09 -6.75 -6.06
N ALA A 172 -9.74 -7.60 -7.02
CA ALA A 172 -10.48 -8.83 -7.28
C ALA A 172 -9.54 -10.04 -7.51
N PRO A 173 -8.75 -10.45 -6.51
CA PRO A 173 -7.79 -11.54 -6.65
C PRO A 173 -8.49 -12.87 -6.97
N GLY A 174 -8.11 -13.52 -8.07
CA GLY A 174 -8.63 -14.82 -8.48
C GLY A 174 -10.09 -14.82 -8.96
N LEU A 175 -10.71 -13.64 -9.13
CA LEU A 175 -12.09 -13.53 -9.58
C LEU A 175 -12.19 -13.79 -11.09
N THR A 176 -12.96 -14.80 -11.49
CA THR A 176 -13.11 -15.26 -12.88
C THR A 176 -14.57 -15.56 -13.24
N GLY A 177 -14.85 -15.73 -14.54
CA GLY A 177 -16.13 -16.20 -15.04
C GLY A 177 -17.33 -15.30 -14.72
N ILE A 178 -18.44 -15.92 -14.29
CA ILE A 178 -19.70 -15.20 -14.04
C ILE A 178 -19.55 -14.18 -12.91
N SER A 179 -18.81 -14.51 -11.85
CA SER A 179 -18.59 -13.60 -10.72
C SER A 179 -17.79 -12.37 -11.15
N LEU A 180 -16.78 -12.54 -12.01
CA LEU A 180 -16.04 -11.43 -12.61
C LEU A 180 -16.95 -10.55 -13.48
N GLN A 181 -17.78 -11.14 -14.33
CA GLN A 181 -18.74 -10.40 -15.15
C GLN A 181 -19.73 -9.60 -14.30
N GLN A 182 -20.20 -10.17 -13.17
CA GLN A 182 -21.06 -9.47 -12.22
C GLN A 182 -20.34 -8.27 -11.60
N TYR A 183 -19.09 -8.43 -11.19
CA TYR A 183 -18.26 -7.37 -10.63
C TYR A 183 -18.07 -6.22 -11.64
N ILE A 184 -17.60 -6.53 -12.85
CA ILE A 184 -17.42 -5.55 -13.93
C ILE A 184 -18.74 -4.87 -14.31
N SER A 185 -19.87 -5.59 -14.32
CA SER A 185 -21.17 -5.02 -14.68
C SER A 185 -21.64 -3.88 -13.77
N LYS A 186 -21.10 -3.78 -12.54
CA LYS A 186 -21.39 -2.67 -11.62
C LYS A 186 -20.61 -1.40 -11.97
N GLY A 187 -19.58 -1.50 -12.80
CA GLY A 187 -18.78 -0.37 -13.30
C GLY A 187 -17.36 -0.31 -12.75
N ILE A 188 -16.90 -1.35 -12.02
CA ILE A 188 -15.49 -1.45 -11.62
C ILE A 188 -14.64 -1.72 -12.87
N SER A 189 -13.58 -0.93 -13.06
CA SER A 189 -12.89 -0.80 -14.35
C SER A 189 -11.40 -1.11 -14.34
N THR A 190 -10.79 -1.27 -13.17
CA THR A 190 -9.36 -1.58 -13.00
C THR A 190 -9.18 -2.77 -12.06
N ASP A 191 -8.03 -3.43 -12.14
CA ASP A 191 -7.62 -4.44 -11.15
C ASP A 191 -6.08 -4.52 -11.10
N HIS A 192 -5.53 -4.56 -9.88
CA HIS A 192 -4.08 -4.71 -9.62
C HIS A 192 -3.72 -6.08 -9.01
N GLU A 193 -4.73 -6.94 -8.79
CA GLU A 193 -4.59 -8.20 -8.04
C GLU A 193 -4.29 -9.44 -8.90
N CYS A 194 -4.11 -9.25 -10.21
CA CYS A 194 -3.77 -10.34 -11.12
C CYS A 194 -2.44 -10.99 -10.73
N THR A 195 -2.47 -12.31 -10.50
CA THR A 195 -1.25 -13.09 -10.20
C THR A 195 -0.85 -14.02 -11.34
N THR A 196 -1.74 -14.21 -12.32
CA THR A 196 -1.48 -15.08 -13.48
C THR A 196 -1.84 -14.38 -14.79
N LEU A 197 -1.13 -14.75 -15.85
CA LEU A 197 -1.37 -14.23 -17.19
C LEU A 197 -2.76 -14.59 -17.74
N GLU A 198 -3.33 -15.73 -17.33
CA GLU A 198 -4.67 -16.16 -17.74
C GLU A 198 -5.76 -15.27 -17.13
N GLU A 199 -5.66 -15.01 -15.83
CA GLU A 199 -6.55 -14.10 -15.10
C GLU A 199 -6.53 -12.69 -15.69
N ALA A 200 -5.32 -12.14 -15.91
CA ALA A 200 -5.17 -10.81 -16.50
C ALA A 200 -5.75 -10.73 -17.92
N ARG A 201 -5.60 -11.78 -18.74
CA ARG A 201 -6.20 -11.84 -20.09
C ARG A 201 -7.72 -11.84 -20.04
N GLU A 202 -8.33 -12.64 -19.18
CA GLU A 202 -9.80 -12.65 -19.04
C GLU A 202 -10.33 -11.27 -18.64
N LYS A 203 -9.69 -10.61 -17.66
CA LYS A 203 -10.06 -9.27 -17.21
C LYS A 203 -9.89 -8.22 -18.32
N LEU A 204 -8.80 -8.27 -19.10
CA LEU A 204 -8.61 -7.41 -20.28
C LEU A 204 -9.66 -7.65 -21.37
N GLU A 205 -9.96 -8.91 -21.68
CA GLU A 205 -10.97 -9.29 -22.69
C GLU A 205 -12.37 -8.81 -22.31
N LEU A 206 -12.67 -8.73 -21.01
CA LEU A 206 -13.90 -8.16 -20.47
C LEU A 206 -13.85 -6.62 -20.30
N GLY A 207 -12.74 -5.99 -20.68
CA GLY A 207 -12.62 -4.53 -20.80
C GLY A 207 -12.05 -3.80 -19.58
N MET A 208 -11.54 -4.52 -18.58
CA MET A 208 -10.82 -3.91 -17.45
C MET A 208 -9.45 -3.38 -17.90
N HIS A 209 -8.87 -2.47 -17.10
CA HIS A 209 -7.46 -2.12 -17.16
C HIS A 209 -6.69 -2.93 -16.12
N ILE A 210 -5.48 -3.35 -16.46
CA ILE A 210 -4.62 -4.14 -15.56
C ILE A 210 -3.51 -3.26 -15.03
N LEU A 211 -3.46 -3.13 -13.71
CA LEU A 211 -2.46 -2.38 -13.00
C LEU A 211 -1.37 -3.36 -12.57
N ILE A 212 -0.30 -3.44 -13.34
CA ILE A 212 0.78 -4.40 -13.11
C ILE A 212 1.65 -3.85 -11.97
N ARG A 213 1.47 -4.42 -10.77
CA ARG A 213 2.18 -4.01 -9.57
C ARG A 213 3.58 -4.59 -9.45
N GLU A 214 4.50 -3.75 -8.98
CA GLU A 214 5.85 -4.15 -8.58
C GLU A 214 6.26 -3.39 -7.31
N GLY A 215 5.60 -3.72 -6.21
CA GLY A 215 5.79 -3.13 -4.88
C GLY A 215 6.69 -3.94 -3.95
N THR A 216 6.79 -3.50 -2.70
CA THR A 216 7.48 -4.23 -1.63
C THR A 216 6.69 -5.45 -1.18
N ALA A 217 5.37 -5.35 -1.07
CA ALA A 217 4.51 -6.45 -0.62
C ALA A 217 4.28 -7.50 -1.71
N SER A 218 4.01 -7.05 -2.94
CA SER A 218 3.61 -7.89 -4.07
C SER A 218 4.36 -7.51 -5.35
N LYS A 219 4.85 -8.52 -6.08
CA LYS A 219 5.62 -8.35 -7.33
C LYS A 219 5.08 -9.28 -8.40
N ASN A 220 4.32 -8.73 -9.36
CA ASN A 220 3.64 -9.52 -10.39
C ASN A 220 4.12 -9.18 -11.80
N PHE A 221 5.04 -8.23 -11.96
CA PHE A 221 5.50 -7.81 -13.28
C PHE A 221 5.96 -8.98 -14.16
N LYS A 222 6.76 -9.89 -13.60
CA LYS A 222 7.29 -11.04 -14.35
C LYS A 222 6.20 -12.04 -14.76
N ASP A 223 5.23 -12.27 -13.88
CA ASP A 223 4.17 -13.26 -14.09
C ASP A 223 3.14 -12.77 -15.13
N LEU A 224 3.03 -11.44 -15.30
CA LEU A 224 2.11 -10.80 -16.23
C LEU A 224 2.76 -10.35 -17.56
N MET A 225 3.99 -10.79 -17.85
CA MET A 225 4.62 -10.49 -19.13
C MET A 225 3.90 -11.18 -20.30
N GLY A 226 3.77 -10.46 -21.42
CA GLY A 226 3.14 -10.96 -22.65
C GLY A 226 1.65 -10.64 -22.77
N LEU A 227 1.15 -9.68 -21.99
CA LEU A 227 -0.14 -9.04 -22.20
C LEU A 227 -0.10 -8.07 -23.39
N ASN A 228 -1.28 -7.69 -23.88
CA ASN A 228 -1.40 -6.44 -24.65
C ASN A 228 -1.42 -5.27 -23.64
N TYR A 229 -0.41 -4.41 -23.73
CA TYR A 229 -0.19 -3.34 -22.75
C TYR A 229 -0.99 -2.06 -22.99
N ASP A 230 -1.82 -1.97 -24.04
CA ASP A 230 -2.64 -0.78 -24.35
C ASP A 230 -3.56 -0.36 -23.18
N ARG A 231 -4.01 -1.33 -22.38
CA ARG A 231 -4.85 -1.13 -21.19
C ARG A 231 -4.14 -1.50 -19.89
N CYS A 232 -2.82 -1.56 -19.92
CA CYS A 232 -2.02 -1.87 -18.75
C CYS A 232 -1.34 -0.60 -18.22
N PHE A 233 -1.25 -0.50 -16.90
CA PHE A 233 -0.46 0.50 -16.19
C PHE A 233 0.66 -0.21 -15.43
N LEU A 234 1.79 0.46 -15.18
CA LEU A 234 2.74 0.01 -14.15
C LEU A 234 2.42 0.79 -12.88
N VAL A 235 2.35 0.09 -11.74
CA VAL A 235 2.03 0.69 -10.44
C VAL A 235 2.91 0.13 -9.33
N SER A 236 3.04 0.84 -8.22
CA SER A 236 3.82 0.35 -7.07
C SER A 236 2.98 -0.32 -5.99
N ASP A 237 1.69 0.02 -5.85
CA ASP A 237 0.80 -0.53 -4.83
C ASP A 237 1.33 -0.21 -3.40
N ASP A 238 1.85 -1.20 -2.68
CA ASP A 238 2.57 -1.01 -1.43
C ASP A 238 4.08 -0.88 -1.63
N LEU A 239 4.66 0.30 -1.39
CA LEU A 239 6.10 0.53 -1.51
C LEU A 239 6.70 1.10 -0.23
N HIS A 240 7.73 0.45 0.33
CA HIS A 240 8.44 0.92 1.52
C HIS A 240 9.51 1.99 1.22
N ALA A 241 9.81 2.81 2.23
CA ALA A 241 10.88 3.81 2.17
C ALA A 241 12.25 3.26 1.70
N GLU A 242 12.62 2.01 2.04
CA GLU A 242 13.88 1.42 1.54
C GLU A 242 13.93 1.22 0.02
N ASP A 243 12.80 0.85 -0.59
CA ASP A 243 12.74 0.65 -2.04
C ASP A 243 12.72 2.02 -2.73
N MET A 244 12.07 3.03 -2.14
CA MET A 244 12.10 4.41 -2.61
C MET A 244 13.50 5.05 -2.61
N GLU A 245 14.43 4.60 -1.76
CA GLU A 245 15.84 5.04 -1.84
C GLU A 245 16.53 4.61 -3.15
N ARG A 246 15.98 3.62 -3.85
CA ARG A 246 16.53 3.09 -5.11
C ARG A 246 15.87 3.70 -6.34
N GLY A 247 14.61 4.09 -6.20
CA GLY A 247 13.83 4.78 -7.22
C GLY A 247 12.33 4.56 -7.05
N HIS A 248 11.58 4.93 -8.08
CA HIS A 248 10.12 4.81 -8.10
C HIS A 248 9.69 4.32 -9.50
N MET A 249 8.91 5.12 -10.23
CA MET A 249 8.46 4.78 -11.59
C MET A 249 9.60 4.64 -12.61
N ASP A 250 10.72 5.34 -12.42
CA ASP A 250 11.92 5.20 -13.25
C ASP A 250 12.48 3.77 -13.23
N VAL A 251 12.53 3.14 -12.05
CA VAL A 251 12.97 1.75 -11.89
C VAL A 251 11.99 0.77 -12.54
N LEU A 252 10.68 0.98 -12.38
CA LEU A 252 9.66 0.15 -13.02
C LEU A 252 9.72 0.27 -14.55
N LEU A 253 9.93 1.47 -15.08
CA LEU A 253 10.16 1.73 -16.50
C LEU A 253 11.42 1.01 -17.01
N GLN A 254 12.53 1.14 -16.30
CA GLN A 254 13.77 0.45 -16.62
C GLN A 254 13.58 -1.07 -16.64
N GLN A 255 12.88 -1.62 -15.64
CA GLN A 255 12.58 -3.05 -15.55
C GLN A 255 11.71 -3.51 -16.73
N ALA A 256 10.69 -2.71 -17.10
CA ALA A 256 9.82 -2.98 -18.23
C ALA A 256 10.60 -3.08 -19.55
N VAL A 257 11.41 -2.06 -19.85
CA VAL A 257 12.21 -2.02 -21.08
C VAL A 257 13.29 -3.09 -21.09
N SER A 258 13.97 -3.31 -19.97
CA SER A 258 14.99 -4.38 -19.85
C SER A 258 14.40 -5.78 -20.03
N SER A 259 13.11 -5.96 -19.76
CA SER A 259 12.38 -7.20 -19.96
C SER A 259 11.81 -7.36 -21.37
N GLY A 260 12.07 -6.41 -22.27
CA GLY A 260 11.70 -6.47 -23.68
C GLY A 260 10.40 -5.76 -24.05
N ILE A 261 9.80 -4.99 -23.15
CA ILE A 261 8.69 -4.08 -23.50
C ILE A 261 9.27 -2.91 -24.30
N ASP A 262 8.59 -2.53 -25.39
CA ASP A 262 8.98 -1.36 -26.19
C ASP A 262 9.01 -0.09 -25.31
N PRO A 263 10.06 0.76 -25.40
CA PRO A 263 10.18 1.95 -24.55
C PRO A 263 9.00 2.91 -24.63
N ILE A 264 8.42 3.15 -25.82
CA ILE A 264 7.27 4.06 -25.96
C ILE A 264 6.04 3.45 -25.29
N THR A 265 5.85 2.14 -25.46
CA THR A 265 4.78 1.39 -24.77
C THR A 265 4.94 1.48 -23.25
N ALA A 266 6.14 1.25 -22.71
CA ALA A 266 6.40 1.35 -21.27
C ALA A 266 6.14 2.78 -20.74
N ILE A 267 6.55 3.81 -21.48
CA ILE A 267 6.27 5.20 -21.12
C ILE A 267 4.75 5.47 -21.10
N LYS A 268 3.99 4.98 -22.08
CA LYS A 268 2.53 5.11 -22.10
C LYS A 268 1.87 4.52 -20.85
N MET A 269 2.35 3.36 -20.38
CA MET A 269 1.81 2.68 -19.20
C MET A 269 1.93 3.50 -17.90
N VAL A 270 2.84 4.48 -17.84
CA VAL A 270 3.04 5.36 -16.68
C VAL A 270 2.76 6.83 -16.99
N THR A 271 2.13 7.13 -18.13
CA THR A 271 1.81 8.52 -18.53
C THR A 271 0.43 8.57 -19.18
N LEU A 272 0.35 8.33 -20.48
CA LEU A 272 -0.86 8.50 -21.27
C LEU A 272 -2.00 7.57 -20.84
N ASN A 273 -1.72 6.29 -20.62
CA ASN A 273 -2.73 5.28 -20.30
C ASN A 273 -3.46 5.60 -18.98
N PRO A 274 -2.77 5.82 -17.84
CA PRO A 274 -3.45 6.20 -16.61
C PRO A 274 -4.07 7.61 -16.69
N ALA A 275 -3.45 8.56 -17.39
CA ALA A 275 -4.04 9.89 -17.57
C ALA A 275 -5.37 9.85 -18.33
N ASP A 276 -5.48 9.03 -19.38
CA ASP A 276 -6.72 8.85 -20.14
C ASP A 276 -7.82 8.20 -19.27
N HIS A 277 -7.47 7.13 -18.53
CA HIS A 277 -8.39 6.40 -17.67
C HIS A 277 -9.01 7.28 -16.58
N TYR A 278 -8.19 8.05 -15.86
CA TYR A 278 -8.63 8.91 -14.76
C TYR A 278 -8.98 10.34 -15.20
N HIS A 279 -8.96 10.62 -16.51
CA HIS A 279 -9.27 11.93 -17.10
C HIS A 279 -8.41 13.07 -16.55
N LEU A 280 -7.10 12.83 -16.43
CA LEU A 280 -6.14 13.79 -15.89
C LEU A 280 -5.64 14.76 -16.97
N ASP A 281 -5.26 15.95 -16.55
CA ASP A 281 -4.62 16.94 -17.43
C ASP A 281 -3.13 16.65 -17.68
N THR A 282 -2.53 15.73 -16.91
CA THR A 282 -1.11 15.35 -16.98
C THR A 282 -0.87 14.13 -17.88
N GLY A 283 0.35 13.57 -17.91
CA GLY A 283 0.70 12.37 -18.69
C GLY A 283 0.91 12.62 -20.19
N ILE A 284 0.99 13.87 -20.62
CA ILE A 284 1.15 14.27 -22.03
C ILE A 284 1.88 15.61 -22.16
N LEU A 285 2.78 15.72 -23.14
CA LEU A 285 3.44 16.99 -23.49
C LEU A 285 2.80 17.64 -24.71
N THR A 286 1.77 18.47 -24.52
CA THR A 286 1.12 19.24 -25.59
C THR A 286 0.80 20.68 -25.18
N PRO A 287 0.81 21.66 -26.11
CA PRO A 287 0.47 23.04 -25.80
C PRO A 287 -0.89 23.19 -25.11
N GLY A 288 -0.92 23.94 -24.02
CA GLY A 288 -2.11 24.16 -23.18
C GLY A 288 -2.25 23.22 -21.98
N ARG A 289 -1.53 22.08 -21.96
CA ARG A 289 -1.48 21.18 -20.80
C ARG A 289 -0.44 21.63 -19.76
N PRO A 290 -0.56 21.19 -18.49
CA PRO A 290 0.45 21.41 -17.45
C PRO A 290 1.86 21.05 -17.91
N ALA A 291 2.85 21.84 -17.50
CA ALA A 291 4.25 21.58 -17.80
C ALA A 291 4.85 20.59 -16.78
N ASP A 292 4.33 19.36 -16.79
CA ASP A 292 4.86 18.22 -16.03
C ASP A 292 5.85 17.46 -16.92
N ILE A 293 7.15 17.75 -16.76
CA ILE A 293 8.19 17.35 -17.71
C ILE A 293 9.28 16.58 -16.97
N VAL A 294 9.66 15.43 -17.50
CA VAL A 294 10.87 14.69 -17.10
C VAL A 294 11.90 14.79 -18.21
N VAL A 295 13.12 15.18 -17.83
CA VAL A 295 14.28 15.13 -18.72
C VAL A 295 15.10 13.90 -18.36
N ALA A 296 15.26 12.97 -19.29
CA ALA A 296 16.02 11.73 -19.10
C ALA A 296 17.22 11.63 -20.05
N THR A 297 18.25 10.87 -19.67
CA THR A 297 19.45 10.67 -20.52
C THR A 297 19.19 9.71 -21.69
N ASP A 298 18.39 8.67 -21.47
CA ASP A 298 18.04 7.65 -22.45
C ASP A 298 16.65 7.04 -22.17
N LEU A 299 16.19 6.15 -23.06
CA LEU A 299 14.92 5.43 -22.96
C LEU A 299 15.09 3.94 -22.56
N HIS A 300 16.22 3.60 -21.96
CA HIS A 300 16.56 2.24 -21.51
C HIS A 300 16.75 2.17 -19.98
N HIS A 301 17.57 3.05 -19.42
CA HIS A 301 17.84 3.18 -17.99
C HIS A 301 17.03 4.30 -17.33
N PHE A 302 16.50 5.25 -18.11
CA PHE A 302 15.67 6.36 -17.61
C PHE A 302 16.33 7.18 -16.49
N GLU A 303 17.64 7.43 -16.56
CA GLU A 303 18.32 8.29 -15.59
C GLU A 303 17.73 9.72 -15.65
N VAL A 304 17.03 10.11 -14.58
CA VAL A 304 16.31 11.38 -14.48
C VAL A 304 17.26 12.53 -14.17
N MET A 305 17.28 13.51 -15.06
CA MET A 305 18.17 14.67 -15.00
C MET A 305 17.49 15.89 -14.39
N ASP A 306 16.27 16.21 -14.84
CA ASP A 306 15.51 17.36 -14.37
C ASP A 306 14.02 16.99 -14.33
N VAL A 307 13.30 17.47 -13.33
CA VAL A 307 11.86 17.27 -13.19
C VAL A 307 11.18 18.61 -13.00
N PHE A 308 10.12 18.83 -13.76
CA PHE A 308 9.26 19.99 -13.69
C PHE A 308 7.84 19.56 -13.36
N ILE A 309 7.19 20.26 -12.43
CA ILE A 309 5.76 20.11 -12.10
C ILE A 309 5.13 21.48 -12.20
N ASP A 310 4.07 21.61 -13.01
CA ASP A 310 3.48 22.91 -13.36
C ASP A 310 4.55 23.94 -13.73
N GLY A 311 5.59 23.49 -14.47
CA GLY A 311 6.69 24.32 -14.94
C GLY A 311 7.71 24.77 -13.90
N ALA A 312 7.49 24.49 -12.62
CA ALA A 312 8.49 24.73 -11.59
C ALA A 312 9.57 23.64 -11.67
N HIS A 313 10.85 24.01 -11.65
CA HIS A 313 11.96 23.06 -11.60
C HIS A 313 12.09 22.51 -10.17
N VAL A 314 11.68 21.26 -9.96
CA VAL A 314 11.49 20.67 -8.62
C VAL A 314 12.50 19.59 -8.27
N ALA A 315 13.24 19.03 -9.22
CA ALA A 315 14.36 18.14 -8.93
C ALA A 315 15.43 18.19 -10.02
N HIS A 316 16.68 17.98 -9.62
CA HIS A 316 17.83 17.90 -10.51
C HIS A 316 18.76 16.75 -10.08
N ARG A 317 19.03 15.81 -10.99
CA ARG A 317 19.94 14.66 -10.81
C ARG A 317 19.72 13.90 -9.49
N GLY A 318 18.49 13.44 -9.27
CA GLY A 318 18.12 12.70 -8.08
C GLY A 318 18.05 13.53 -6.79
N ILE A 319 18.17 14.86 -6.86
CA ILE A 319 18.09 15.76 -5.71
C ILE A 319 16.81 16.61 -5.81
N PRO A 320 15.91 16.58 -4.81
CA PRO A 320 14.78 17.50 -4.77
C PRO A 320 15.27 18.94 -4.56
N LEU A 321 14.68 19.88 -5.31
CA LEU A 321 14.97 21.33 -5.23
C LEU A 321 13.98 22.08 -4.35
N PHE A 322 13.18 21.34 -3.58
CA PHE A 322 12.24 21.84 -2.58
C PHE A 322 12.50 21.16 -1.23
N SER A 323 11.78 21.59 -0.20
CA SER A 323 11.80 20.93 1.10
C SER A 323 10.37 20.69 1.56
N ALA A 324 10.10 19.48 2.06
CA ALA A 324 8.83 19.11 2.64
C ALA A 324 8.65 19.79 3.99
N HIS A 325 7.42 20.24 4.23
CA HIS A 325 6.99 20.76 5.52
C HIS A 325 5.80 19.94 6.03
N PRO A 326 6.05 18.78 6.65
CA PRO A 326 4.99 17.93 7.18
C PRO A 326 4.09 18.69 8.15
N ILE A 327 2.79 18.49 8.02
CA ILE A 327 1.81 18.94 9.01
C ILE A 327 1.96 18.04 10.24
N PRO A 328 2.28 18.59 11.42
CA PRO A 328 2.37 17.78 12.63
C PRO A 328 1.01 17.13 12.92
N PHE A 329 1.00 15.83 13.14
CA PHE A 329 -0.20 15.09 13.48
C PHE A 329 -0.04 14.33 14.78
N ARG A 330 -1.12 14.25 15.57
CA ARG A 330 -1.13 13.46 16.81
C ARG A 330 -2.08 12.28 16.67
N SER A 331 -1.52 11.09 16.60
CA SER A 331 -2.27 9.84 16.54
C SER A 331 -3.14 9.60 17.77
N PRO A 332 -4.45 9.30 17.60
CA PRO A 332 -5.27 8.82 18.69
C PRO A 332 -4.91 7.37 19.00
N PHE A 333 -4.33 7.14 20.17
CA PHE A 333 -4.18 5.80 20.76
C PHE A 333 -5.01 5.77 22.04
N LEU A 334 -6.21 5.22 21.92
CA LEU A 334 -7.20 5.12 23.00
C LEU A 334 -7.12 3.71 23.61
N VAL A 335 -5.96 3.38 24.16
CA VAL A 335 -5.68 2.04 24.69
C VAL A 335 -4.87 2.11 25.97
N ASN A 336 -5.22 1.24 26.91
CA ASN A 336 -4.52 1.09 28.17
C ASN A 336 -3.24 0.30 27.97
N LYS A 337 -2.25 0.57 28.84
CA LYS A 337 -1.07 -0.29 28.97
C LYS A 337 -1.50 -1.73 29.24
N LYS A 338 -0.81 -2.67 28.61
CA LYS A 338 -1.05 -4.10 28.73
C LYS A 338 -0.06 -4.73 29.70
N ASN A 339 -0.55 -5.69 30.47
CA ASN A 339 0.25 -6.56 31.32
C ASN A 339 0.44 -7.92 30.62
N PRO A 340 1.43 -8.72 31.03
CA PRO A 340 1.64 -10.07 30.46
C PRO A 340 0.35 -10.92 30.48
N GLU A 341 -0.46 -10.80 31.53
CA GLU A 341 -1.72 -11.55 31.68
C GLU A 341 -2.74 -11.27 30.58
N ASP A 342 -2.69 -10.09 29.94
CA ASP A 342 -3.60 -9.75 28.84
C ASP A 342 -3.37 -10.64 27.62
N PHE A 343 -2.15 -11.19 27.46
CA PHE A 343 -1.75 -12.09 26.38
C PHE A 343 -1.92 -13.57 26.75
N ALA A 344 -2.17 -13.89 28.01
CA ALA A 344 -2.34 -15.28 28.44
C ALA A 344 -3.57 -15.93 27.79
N ILE A 345 -3.41 -17.14 27.24
CA ILE A 345 -4.51 -17.99 26.78
C ILE A 345 -4.72 -19.05 27.85
N ALA A 346 -5.91 -19.08 28.45
CA ALA A 346 -6.24 -20.01 29.52
C ALA A 346 -6.22 -21.45 29.02
N CYS A 347 -5.64 -22.35 29.80
CA CYS A 347 -5.68 -23.79 29.60
C CYS A 347 -6.32 -24.48 30.80
N HIS A 348 -7.33 -25.31 30.55
CA HIS A 348 -7.99 -26.13 31.56
C HIS A 348 -7.53 -27.60 31.52
N GLU A 349 -6.73 -27.97 30.51
CA GLU A 349 -6.10 -29.28 30.38
C GLU A 349 -4.86 -29.38 31.28
N LYS A 350 -4.51 -30.62 31.66
CA LYS A 350 -3.48 -30.86 32.69
C LYS A 350 -2.04 -30.68 32.21
N GLU A 351 -1.73 -31.02 30.96
CA GLU A 351 -0.34 -31.05 30.49
C GLU A 351 -0.17 -30.48 29.09
N ARG A 352 -1.02 -30.87 28.14
CA ARG A 352 -0.94 -30.41 26.76
C ARG A 352 -2.33 -30.22 26.16
N VAL A 353 -2.43 -29.31 25.22
CA VAL A 353 -3.68 -29.01 24.52
C VAL A 353 -3.40 -28.83 23.03
N LYS A 354 -4.36 -29.22 22.19
CA LYS A 354 -4.31 -28.99 20.75
C LYS A 354 -4.89 -27.61 20.43
N VAL A 355 -4.17 -26.83 19.62
CA VAL A 355 -4.57 -25.48 19.23
C VAL A 355 -4.54 -25.32 17.71
N ARG A 356 -5.37 -24.41 17.20
CA ARG A 356 -5.25 -23.87 15.84
C ARG A 356 -4.09 -22.89 15.79
N VAL A 357 -3.35 -22.93 14.69
CA VAL A 357 -2.18 -22.09 14.44
C VAL A 357 -2.30 -21.49 13.05
N ILE A 358 -2.04 -20.19 12.94
CA ILE A 358 -1.92 -19.51 11.66
C ILE A 358 -0.57 -19.90 11.05
N GLY A 359 -0.59 -20.70 9.99
CA GLY A 359 0.62 -21.11 9.28
C GLY A 359 1.02 -20.07 8.23
N ILE A 360 2.19 -19.46 8.40
CA ILE A 360 2.77 -18.51 7.45
C ILE A 360 3.36 -19.25 6.26
N VAL A 361 3.15 -18.70 5.07
CA VAL A 361 3.86 -19.12 3.86
C VAL A 361 4.72 -17.94 3.43
N GLU A 362 6.03 -18.06 3.62
CA GLU A 362 6.96 -16.95 3.37
C GLU A 362 6.85 -16.44 1.93
N GLY A 363 6.78 -15.11 1.80
CA GLY A 363 6.65 -14.42 0.52
C GLY A 363 5.24 -14.40 -0.05
N GLN A 364 4.22 -14.83 0.71
CA GLN A 364 2.83 -14.88 0.26
C GLN A 364 1.89 -14.28 1.32
N LEU A 365 0.83 -13.61 0.86
CA LEU A 365 -0.17 -12.96 1.73
C LEU A 365 -1.14 -13.97 2.38
N PHE A 366 -1.34 -15.12 1.73
CA PHE A 366 -2.20 -16.17 2.26
C PHE A 366 -1.57 -16.91 3.42
N THR A 367 -2.43 -17.40 4.31
CA THR A 367 -2.07 -18.23 5.46
C THR A 367 -2.72 -19.61 5.33
N ARG A 368 -2.23 -20.57 6.11
CA ARG A 368 -2.83 -21.91 6.22
C ARG A 368 -3.48 -22.10 7.58
N SER A 369 -4.54 -22.91 7.62
CA SER A 369 -5.04 -23.47 8.86
C SER A 369 -4.16 -24.65 9.30
N ASP A 370 -3.36 -24.47 10.34
CA ASP A 370 -2.51 -25.52 10.92
C ASP A 370 -2.93 -25.85 12.36
N THR A 371 -2.37 -26.90 12.94
CA THR A 371 -2.55 -27.24 14.35
C THR A 371 -1.23 -27.57 15.03
N ALA A 372 -1.18 -27.33 16.35
CA ALA A 372 -0.06 -27.72 17.19
C ALA A 372 -0.58 -28.30 18.51
N THR A 373 0.21 -29.17 19.12
CA THR A 373 -0.02 -29.58 20.51
C THR A 373 0.98 -28.83 21.37
N LEU A 374 0.52 -27.96 22.26
CA LEU A 374 1.34 -27.09 23.10
C LEU A 374 1.24 -27.47 24.57
N VAL A 375 2.25 -27.07 25.35
CA VAL A 375 2.30 -27.30 26.80
C VAL A 375 1.36 -26.34 27.52
N CYS A 376 0.67 -26.87 28.53
CA CYS A 376 -0.07 -26.10 29.51
C CYS A 376 0.71 -26.06 30.83
N GLU A 377 1.05 -24.85 31.29
CA GLU A 377 1.74 -24.61 32.55
C GLU A 377 1.04 -23.48 33.29
N ASP A 378 0.83 -23.64 34.60
CA ASP A 378 0.12 -22.69 35.46
C ASP A 378 -1.23 -22.21 34.90
N GLY A 379 -1.97 -23.11 34.25
CA GLY A 379 -3.28 -22.83 33.66
C GLY A 379 -3.23 -21.97 32.39
N ARG A 380 -2.08 -21.88 31.73
CA ARG A 380 -1.86 -21.09 30.50
C ARG A 380 -1.20 -21.93 29.42
N ILE A 381 -1.49 -21.63 28.16
CA ILE A 381 -0.82 -22.24 27.01
C ILE A 381 0.45 -21.45 26.71
N LEU A 382 1.58 -22.14 26.67
CA LEU A 382 2.89 -21.55 26.34
C LEU A 382 3.19 -21.64 24.84
N PRO A 383 3.90 -20.67 24.25
CA PRO A 383 4.49 -20.84 22.92
C PRO A 383 5.57 -21.92 22.95
N ASP A 384 5.89 -22.48 21.79
CA ASP A 384 6.90 -23.53 21.61
C ASP A 384 7.84 -23.16 20.46
N VAL A 385 9.01 -22.61 20.80
CA VAL A 385 10.00 -22.13 19.82
C VAL A 385 10.63 -23.27 19.00
N GLU A 386 10.66 -24.49 19.54
CA GLU A 386 11.20 -25.67 18.83
C GLU A 386 10.25 -26.14 17.73
N GLN A 387 8.93 -26.01 17.96
CA GLN A 387 7.91 -26.21 16.93
C GLN A 387 7.66 -24.96 16.06
N ASP A 388 8.38 -23.87 16.31
CA ASP A 388 8.17 -22.55 15.74
C ASP A 388 6.69 -22.09 15.89
N VAL A 389 6.09 -22.30 17.05
CA VAL A 389 4.73 -21.86 17.36
C VAL A 389 4.80 -20.72 18.37
N LEU A 390 4.66 -19.50 17.87
CA LEU A 390 4.74 -18.28 18.65
C LEU A 390 3.35 -17.76 19.01
N LYS A 391 3.25 -17.03 20.12
CA LYS A 391 1.99 -16.39 20.50
C LYS A 391 1.78 -15.14 19.66
N LEU A 392 0.55 -14.94 19.21
CA LEU A 392 0.10 -13.81 18.40
C LEU A 392 -1.02 -13.08 19.14
N ALA A 393 -1.02 -11.75 19.09
CA ALA A 393 -2.08 -10.93 19.63
C ALA A 393 -2.40 -9.72 18.75
N VAL A 394 -3.67 -9.36 18.68
CA VAL A 394 -4.14 -8.08 18.12
C VAL A 394 -4.86 -7.32 19.22
N VAL A 395 -4.39 -6.10 19.47
CA VAL A 395 -4.83 -5.24 20.57
C VAL A 395 -5.56 -4.04 19.97
N ASP A 396 -6.84 -3.91 20.32
CA ASP A 396 -7.64 -2.75 19.94
C ASP A 396 -6.99 -1.45 20.44
N ARG A 397 -6.85 -0.48 19.53
CA ARG A 397 -6.33 0.85 19.85
C ARG A 397 -7.39 1.97 19.85
N TYR A 398 -8.65 1.64 19.62
CA TYR A 398 -9.74 2.60 19.40
C TYR A 398 -10.66 2.82 20.60
N GLY A 399 -10.44 2.12 21.72
CA GLY A 399 -11.10 2.42 23.00
C GLY A 399 -11.80 1.24 23.65
N GLN A 400 -12.10 0.19 22.89
CA GLN A 400 -12.73 -1.04 23.38
C GLN A 400 -11.76 -1.88 24.22
N ASN A 401 -10.45 -1.72 24.00
CA ASN A 401 -9.37 -2.41 24.71
C ASN A 401 -9.38 -3.94 24.58
N HIS A 402 -10.08 -4.48 23.59
CA HIS A 402 -10.06 -5.91 23.27
C HIS A 402 -8.64 -6.40 22.94
N VAL A 403 -8.40 -7.68 23.23
CA VAL A 403 -7.15 -8.37 22.90
C VAL A 403 -7.50 -9.74 22.33
N GLY A 404 -7.43 -9.85 21.01
CA GLY A 404 -7.52 -11.12 20.31
C GLY A 404 -6.21 -11.86 20.45
N LYS A 405 -6.28 -13.17 20.65
CA LYS A 405 -5.12 -14.02 20.93
C LYS A 405 -5.15 -15.26 20.08
N GLY A 406 -3.98 -15.71 19.64
CA GLY A 406 -3.81 -16.93 18.88
C GLY A 406 -2.34 -17.35 18.83
N PHE A 407 -2.03 -18.21 17.87
CA PHE A 407 -0.67 -18.68 17.62
C PHE A 407 -0.35 -18.58 16.13
N ALA A 408 0.90 -18.30 15.81
CA ALA A 408 1.43 -18.29 14.45
C ALA A 408 2.66 -19.19 14.33
N ARG A 409 2.83 -19.82 13.17
CA ARG A 409 4.00 -20.64 12.82
C ARG A 409 4.66 -20.12 11.55
N GLY A 410 5.99 -20.10 11.52
CA GLY A 410 6.81 -19.72 10.36
C GLY A 410 7.73 -18.51 10.59
N PHE A 411 7.73 -17.90 11.79
CA PHE A 411 8.62 -16.77 12.08
C PHE A 411 10.05 -17.19 12.34
N GLY A 412 10.27 -18.38 12.91
CA GLY A 412 11.59 -18.91 13.29
C GLY A 412 12.21 -18.25 14.54
N MET A 413 11.53 -17.29 15.17
CA MET A 413 12.10 -16.55 16.31
C MET A 413 12.36 -17.46 17.50
N GLN A 414 13.55 -17.29 18.09
CA GLN A 414 14.01 -18.07 19.24
C GLN A 414 13.83 -17.33 20.56
N LYS A 415 13.76 -15.99 20.49
CA LYS A 415 13.51 -15.10 21.63
C LYS A 415 12.89 -13.80 21.15
N GLY A 416 12.31 -13.03 22.07
CA GLY A 416 11.86 -11.67 21.76
C GLY A 416 10.39 -11.57 21.35
N ALA A 417 9.99 -10.35 21.02
CA ALA A 417 8.69 -10.03 20.47
C ALA A 417 8.81 -8.91 19.43
N LEU A 418 7.94 -8.96 18.42
CA LEU A 418 7.75 -7.94 17.41
C LEU A 418 6.37 -7.33 17.57
N ALA A 419 6.23 -6.03 17.36
CA ALA A 419 4.94 -5.36 17.32
C ALA A 419 4.88 -4.28 16.23
N SER A 420 3.69 -4.05 15.67
CA SER A 420 3.42 -3.00 14.69
C SER A 420 2.04 -2.38 14.95
N SER A 421 1.89 -1.08 14.72
CA SER A 421 0.58 -0.43 14.57
C SER A 421 0.14 -0.27 13.12
N VAL A 422 0.97 -0.70 12.17
CA VAL A 422 0.59 -0.93 10.78
C VAL A 422 0.16 -2.39 10.68
N SER A 423 -1.15 -2.60 10.56
CA SER A 423 -1.80 -3.91 10.58
C SER A 423 -3.05 -3.88 9.69
N HIS A 424 -2.91 -4.20 8.42
CA HIS A 424 -3.98 -4.09 7.41
C HIS A 424 -5.30 -4.76 7.88
N ASP A 425 -6.47 -4.13 7.80
CA ASP A 425 -6.74 -2.71 7.44
C ASP A 425 -7.20 -1.88 8.63
N SER A 426 -7.69 -2.52 9.71
CA SER A 426 -8.12 -1.77 10.89
C SER A 426 -6.96 -1.17 11.66
N HIS A 427 -5.72 -1.57 11.39
CA HIS A 427 -4.50 -1.03 12.01
C HIS A 427 -4.53 -1.01 13.54
N ASN A 428 -5.05 -2.09 14.13
CA ASN A 428 -4.85 -2.35 15.54
C ASN A 428 -3.37 -2.68 15.82
N ILE A 429 -2.97 -2.70 17.09
CA ILE A 429 -1.60 -3.09 17.42
C ILE A 429 -1.51 -4.61 17.31
N ILE A 430 -0.69 -5.12 16.39
CA ILE A 430 -0.40 -6.54 16.28
C ILE A 430 0.96 -6.86 16.89
N ALA A 431 1.05 -7.97 17.61
CA ALA A 431 2.30 -8.44 18.20
C ALA A 431 2.45 -9.96 18.10
N VAL A 432 3.68 -10.42 17.86
CA VAL A 432 4.08 -11.83 17.93
C VAL A 432 5.28 -11.97 18.85
N GLY A 433 5.35 -13.03 19.65
CA GLY A 433 6.50 -13.20 20.54
C GLY A 433 6.63 -14.56 21.21
N THR A 434 7.78 -14.75 21.84
CA THR A 434 8.15 -15.96 22.58
C THR A 434 7.72 -15.92 24.04
N SER A 435 7.26 -14.77 24.56
CA SER A 435 6.72 -14.65 25.92
C SER A 435 5.75 -13.48 26.06
N ASP A 436 4.84 -13.62 27.02
CA ASP A 436 3.82 -12.62 27.32
C ASP A 436 4.43 -11.30 27.81
N ASP A 437 5.54 -11.36 28.58
CA ASP A 437 6.26 -10.17 29.05
C ASP A 437 6.84 -9.33 27.91
N LEU A 438 7.47 -9.98 26.94
CA LEU A 438 8.08 -9.28 25.80
C LEU A 438 7.02 -8.74 24.84
N MET A 439 5.91 -9.45 24.68
CA MET A 439 4.75 -8.95 23.94
C MET A 439 4.15 -7.71 24.63
N ALA A 440 3.97 -7.74 25.95
CA ALA A 440 3.50 -6.59 26.72
C ALA A 440 4.45 -5.40 26.57
N GLN A 441 5.77 -5.62 26.66
CA GLN A 441 6.78 -4.59 26.43
C GLN A 441 6.66 -3.98 25.03
N ALA A 442 6.63 -4.81 23.98
CA ALA A 442 6.55 -4.34 22.59
C ALA A 442 5.29 -3.53 22.31
N VAL A 443 4.12 -4.04 22.73
CA VAL A 443 2.84 -3.33 22.61
C VAL A 443 2.87 -2.00 23.38
N ASN A 444 3.35 -2.03 24.63
CA ASN A 444 3.42 -0.84 25.46
C ASN A 444 4.39 0.22 24.91
N THR A 445 5.48 -0.19 24.26
CA THR A 445 6.38 0.69 23.55
C THR A 445 5.65 1.43 22.42
N LEU A 446 4.80 0.75 21.64
CA LEU A 446 3.98 1.39 20.60
C LEU A 446 2.94 2.36 21.17
N ILE A 447 2.32 2.01 22.30
CA ILE A 447 1.36 2.88 23.01
C ILE A 447 2.01 4.18 23.48
N ASP A 448 3.27 4.13 23.93
CA ASP A 448 4.01 5.32 24.39
C ASP A 448 4.40 6.24 23.24
N MET A 449 4.92 5.68 22.15
CA MET A 449 5.31 6.46 20.97
C MET A 449 4.11 6.92 20.13
N LYS A 450 2.90 6.44 20.44
CA LYS A 450 1.66 6.70 19.69
C LYS A 450 1.74 6.19 18.25
N GLY A 451 2.27 4.97 18.12
CA GLY A 451 2.34 4.21 16.89
C GLY A 451 3.74 4.12 16.29
N GLY A 452 3.96 3.02 15.58
CA GLY A 452 5.27 2.63 15.09
C GLY A 452 5.43 1.13 14.97
N ILE A 453 6.70 0.75 14.88
CA ILE A 453 7.17 -0.62 14.79
C ILE A 453 8.22 -0.84 15.88
N ALA A 454 8.15 -1.97 16.58
CA ALA A 454 9.06 -2.32 17.67
C ALA A 454 9.53 -3.78 17.57
N ALA A 455 10.82 -3.98 17.85
CA ALA A 455 11.40 -5.29 18.14
C ALA A 455 12.03 -5.26 19.54
N CYS A 456 11.62 -6.19 20.40
CA CYS A 456 11.97 -6.25 21.81
C CYS A 456 12.65 -7.57 22.16
N GLY A 457 13.76 -7.48 22.89
CA GLY A 457 14.47 -8.59 23.53
C GLY A 457 15.32 -8.01 24.66
N GLU A 458 16.62 -8.28 24.68
CA GLU A 458 17.56 -7.62 25.62
C GLU A 458 17.64 -6.10 25.44
N LYS A 459 17.39 -5.61 24.22
CA LYS A 459 17.23 -4.18 23.89
C LYS A 459 15.88 -3.97 23.20
N THR A 460 15.49 -2.72 23.02
CA THR A 460 14.30 -2.36 22.24
C THR A 460 14.72 -1.43 21.10
N ILE A 461 14.45 -1.85 19.86
CA ILE A 461 14.69 -1.06 18.66
C ILE A 461 13.34 -0.66 18.06
N VAL A 462 13.21 0.60 17.66
CA VAL A 462 11.92 1.17 17.24
C VAL A 462 12.03 2.03 15.99
N LEU A 463 10.95 2.07 15.23
CA LEU A 463 10.62 3.11 14.26
C LEU A 463 9.32 3.77 14.73
N GLY A 464 9.37 5.05 15.09
CA GLY A 464 8.18 5.81 15.47
C GLY A 464 7.42 6.30 14.23
N LEU A 465 6.10 6.14 14.24
CA LEU A 465 5.18 6.56 13.19
C LEU A 465 4.10 7.49 13.78
N PRO A 466 4.45 8.75 14.11
CA PRO A 466 3.58 9.64 14.87
C PRO A 466 2.29 10.06 14.15
N VAL A 467 2.22 9.91 12.82
CA VAL A 467 1.06 10.29 11.99
C VAL A 467 0.16 9.06 11.83
N ALA A 468 -1.03 9.11 12.42
CA ALA A 468 -2.01 8.02 12.55
C ALA A 468 -1.49 6.66 13.08
N GLY A 469 -0.24 6.56 13.54
CA GLY A 469 0.43 5.28 13.81
C GLY A 469 0.84 4.53 12.54
N LEU A 470 0.85 5.22 11.39
CA LEU A 470 1.10 4.66 10.05
C LEU A 470 2.32 5.30 9.40
N MET A 471 2.50 6.62 9.56
CA MET A 471 3.48 7.39 8.81
C MET A 471 4.39 8.23 9.71
N SER A 472 5.51 8.66 9.13
CA SER A 472 6.54 9.49 9.75
C SER A 472 6.70 10.83 9.02
N GLU A 473 6.99 11.88 9.80
CA GLU A 473 7.33 13.22 9.31
C GLU A 473 8.83 13.35 8.96
N LYS A 474 9.62 12.27 9.13
CA LYS A 474 11.05 12.24 8.82
C LYS A 474 11.31 11.97 7.34
N ASP A 475 12.50 12.30 6.86
CA ASP A 475 12.92 12.00 5.50
C ASP A 475 13.03 10.48 5.23
N VAL A 476 12.93 10.12 3.94
CA VAL A 476 12.99 8.74 3.43
C VAL A 476 14.21 7.99 3.98
N HIS A 477 15.38 8.61 4.00
CA HIS A 477 16.60 7.96 4.47
C HIS A 477 16.56 7.68 5.98
N ALA A 478 15.99 8.58 6.78
CA ALA A 478 15.84 8.39 8.22
C ALA A 478 14.84 7.29 8.55
N VAL A 479 13.73 7.20 7.81
CA VAL A 479 12.74 6.14 7.96
C VAL A 479 13.33 4.80 7.52
N ALA A 480 13.90 4.73 6.31
CA ALA A 480 14.57 3.54 5.77
C ALA A 480 15.68 3.01 6.70
N ARG A 481 16.55 3.88 7.21
CA ARG A 481 17.58 3.49 8.20
C ARG A 481 16.98 2.93 9.49
N SER A 482 15.88 3.51 9.97
CA SER A 482 15.25 3.07 11.22
C SER A 482 14.51 1.75 11.00
N HIS A 483 13.78 1.61 9.90
CA HIS A 483 13.09 0.39 9.53
C HIS A 483 14.08 -0.77 9.35
N ARG A 484 15.18 -0.59 8.58
CA ARG A 484 16.29 -1.56 8.51
C ARG A 484 16.81 -2.00 9.87
N LYS A 485 17.06 -1.07 10.80
CA LYS A 485 17.54 -1.41 12.16
C LYS A 485 16.56 -2.29 12.92
N VAL A 486 15.26 -2.04 12.82
CA VAL A 486 14.25 -2.86 13.48
C VAL A 486 14.20 -4.25 12.83
N GLN A 487 14.25 -4.33 11.49
CA GLN A 487 14.30 -5.60 10.76
C GLN A 487 15.57 -6.42 11.07
N ASP A 488 16.73 -5.77 11.10
CA ASP A 488 18.00 -6.40 11.47
C ASP A 488 17.92 -6.98 12.89
N TYR A 489 17.30 -6.24 13.82
CA TYR A 489 17.11 -6.75 15.17
C TYR A 489 16.12 -7.91 15.24
N ALA A 490 15.04 -7.90 14.43
CA ALA A 490 14.16 -9.07 14.31
C ALA A 490 14.93 -10.32 13.84
N ARG A 491 15.89 -10.18 12.91
CA ARG A 491 16.78 -11.28 12.49
C ARG A 491 17.74 -11.70 13.60
N GLU A 492 18.30 -10.76 14.38
CA GLU A 492 19.10 -11.08 15.59
C GLU A 492 18.30 -11.89 16.64
N LEU A 493 16.98 -11.70 16.69
CA LEU A 493 16.06 -12.46 17.54
C LEU A 493 15.70 -13.86 16.98
N GLY A 494 16.19 -14.19 15.79
CA GLY A 494 16.00 -15.47 15.11
C GLY A 494 14.94 -15.46 14.02
N CYS A 495 14.33 -14.32 13.71
CA CYS A 495 13.31 -14.25 12.65
C CYS A 495 13.92 -14.60 11.29
N VAL A 496 13.32 -15.58 10.59
CA VAL A 496 13.77 -16.02 9.27
C VAL A 496 13.09 -15.26 8.13
N ILE A 497 11.94 -14.64 8.40
CA ILE A 497 11.13 -13.94 7.42
C ILE A 497 11.87 -12.68 6.93
N GLN A 498 11.98 -12.53 5.61
CA GLN A 498 12.66 -11.38 5.02
C GLN A 498 12.07 -10.03 5.44
N ASN A 499 10.74 -9.87 5.36
CA ASN A 499 10.00 -8.66 5.73
C ASN A 499 9.03 -8.94 6.89
N PRO A 500 9.51 -9.07 8.14
CA PRO A 500 8.72 -9.64 9.23
C PRO A 500 7.52 -8.78 9.65
N PHE A 501 7.63 -7.46 9.57
CA PHE A 501 6.54 -6.55 9.95
C PHE A 501 5.45 -6.47 8.90
N MET A 502 5.81 -6.59 7.62
CA MET A 502 4.85 -6.69 6.53
C MET A 502 4.06 -8.00 6.65
N GLN A 503 4.75 -9.13 6.83
CA GLN A 503 4.08 -10.41 7.08
C GLN A 503 3.17 -10.34 8.32
N LEU A 504 3.65 -9.73 9.40
CA LEU A 504 2.88 -9.58 10.64
C LEU A 504 1.60 -8.77 10.39
N SER A 505 1.68 -7.67 9.63
CA SER A 505 0.53 -6.82 9.27
C SER A 505 -0.61 -7.63 8.64
N PHE A 506 -0.28 -8.49 7.67
CA PHE A 506 -1.25 -9.31 6.95
C PHE A 506 -1.83 -10.49 7.75
N LEU A 507 -1.34 -10.79 8.96
CA LEU A 507 -1.98 -11.78 9.84
C LEU A 507 -3.29 -11.24 10.45
N ALA A 508 -3.52 -9.92 10.37
CA ALA A 508 -4.76 -9.28 10.82
C ALA A 508 -5.77 -8.99 9.71
N LEU A 509 -5.39 -9.18 8.44
CA LEU A 509 -6.25 -8.86 7.30
C LEU A 509 -7.28 -9.97 7.07
N LEU A 510 -8.49 -9.79 7.61
CA LEU A 510 -9.54 -10.82 7.66
C LEU A 510 -10.16 -11.22 6.31
N VAL A 511 -9.88 -10.46 5.25
CA VAL A 511 -10.40 -10.72 3.89
C VAL A 511 -9.52 -11.67 3.08
N ILE A 512 -8.34 -12.06 3.60
CA ILE A 512 -7.44 -13.02 2.95
C ILE A 512 -7.50 -14.39 3.66
N PRO A 513 -7.64 -15.51 2.93
CA PRO A 513 -7.66 -16.86 3.51
C PRO A 513 -6.29 -17.34 4.03
N GLU A 514 -6.23 -18.38 4.88
CA GLU A 514 -7.35 -19.10 5.52
C GLU A 514 -7.64 -18.63 6.95
N LEU A 515 -6.64 -18.63 7.85
CA LEU A 515 -6.80 -18.20 9.25
C LEU A 515 -6.11 -16.85 9.50
N LYS A 516 -6.80 -15.95 10.20
CA LYS A 516 -6.34 -14.60 10.55
C LYS A 516 -6.70 -14.28 12.01
N LEU A 517 -6.18 -13.18 12.55
CA LEU A 517 -6.47 -12.74 13.91
C LEU A 517 -6.98 -11.30 13.93
N SER A 518 -8.14 -11.06 14.53
CA SER A 518 -8.61 -9.70 14.84
C SER A 518 -8.44 -9.38 16.32
N ASP A 519 -8.73 -8.14 16.72
CA ASP A 519 -8.84 -7.76 18.14
C ASP A 519 -9.92 -8.56 18.90
N ARG A 520 -10.85 -9.19 18.18
CA ARG A 520 -11.97 -9.96 18.74
C ARG A 520 -11.73 -11.46 18.80
N GLY A 521 -10.69 -11.98 18.15
CA GLY A 521 -10.33 -13.39 18.19
C GLY A 521 -9.84 -13.97 16.86
N LEU A 522 -9.57 -15.26 16.88
CA LEU A 522 -9.13 -16.05 15.73
C LEU A 522 -10.30 -16.20 14.73
N PHE A 523 -10.03 -15.90 13.47
CA PHE A 523 -11.02 -15.81 12.42
C PHE A 523 -10.66 -16.75 11.26
N ASP A 524 -11.65 -17.50 10.78
CA ASP A 524 -11.55 -18.30 9.56
C ASP A 524 -12.16 -17.50 8.43
N SER A 525 -11.32 -16.97 7.54
CA SER A 525 -11.74 -16.13 6.41
C SER A 525 -12.46 -16.92 5.33
N THR A 526 -12.26 -18.24 5.28
CA THR A 526 -12.95 -19.13 4.31
C THR A 526 -14.39 -19.40 4.75
N ALA A 527 -14.58 -19.73 6.04
CA ALA A 527 -15.90 -19.91 6.62
C ALA A 527 -16.57 -18.58 7.04
N PHE A 528 -15.79 -17.50 7.04
CA PHE A 528 -16.18 -16.14 7.41
C PHE A 528 -16.78 -16.03 8.82
N GLN A 529 -16.13 -16.67 9.80
CA GLN A 529 -16.58 -16.72 11.19
C GLN A 529 -15.43 -16.83 12.18
N PHE A 530 -15.68 -16.46 13.44
CA PHE A 530 -14.75 -16.73 14.53
C PHE A 530 -14.67 -18.23 14.85
N VAL A 531 -13.47 -18.67 15.20
CA VAL A 531 -13.19 -20.05 15.61
C VAL A 531 -12.39 -20.06 16.90
N ASP A 532 -12.57 -21.09 17.73
CA ASP A 532 -11.82 -21.22 18.97
C ASP A 532 -10.34 -21.49 18.72
N VAL A 533 -9.47 -20.96 19.58
CA VAL A 533 -8.03 -21.26 19.53
C VAL A 533 -7.77 -22.72 19.90
N ILE A 534 -8.52 -23.26 20.86
CA ILE A 534 -8.40 -24.65 21.33
C ILE A 534 -9.33 -25.55 20.49
N THR A 535 -8.85 -26.73 20.10
CA THR A 535 -9.59 -27.71 19.27
C THR A 535 -9.86 -29.01 19.96
#